data_AF-A0A7S3TH68-F1
#
_entry.id   AF-A0A7S3TH68-F1
#
_cell.length_a   1.000
_cell.length_b   1.000
_cell.length_c   1.000
_cell.angle_alpha   90.00
_cell.angle_beta   90.00
_cell.angle_gamma   90.00
#
_symmetry.space_group_name_H-M   'P 1'
#
loop_
_entity.id
_entity.type
_entity.pdbx_description
1 polymer ?
#
loop_
_entity_poly.entity_id
_entity_poly.type
_entity_poly.pdbx_seq_one_letter_code
_entity_poly.pdbx_strand_id
1 'polypeptide(L)'
;DTEVNEALAKILAQELYRNNVEEMPTDRAMKTADVAGTLGLRMPLEAVAYATLDLPDETLQVSSLASLAWALSEAGIENTSLQRKVAKGIIKNASKMTPPDIGNTFIALHEREWFKDPESIAYLTEALLAQARELKRQDPGLARILA
;
A
#
# COMPACT_ATOMS: atom_id res chain seq x y z
N ASP A 1 -9.65 -27.57 -41.93
CA ASP A 1 -10.02 -27.11 -40.57
C ASP A 1 -8.83 -26.93 -39.64
N THR A 2 -7.88 -27.87 -39.60
CA THR A 2 -6.68 -27.76 -38.75
C THR A 2 -5.72 -26.64 -39.18
N GLU A 3 -5.51 -26.45 -40.50
CA GLU A 3 -4.63 -25.38 -41.02
C GLU A 3 -5.18 -23.98 -40.77
N VAL A 4 -6.51 -23.81 -40.77
CA VAL A 4 -7.15 -22.52 -40.52
C VAL A 4 -6.98 -22.12 -39.05
N ASN A 5 -7.06 -23.08 -38.13
CA ASN A 5 -6.82 -22.84 -36.71
C ASN A 5 -5.36 -22.50 -36.40
N GLU A 6 -4.41 -23.14 -37.07
CA GLU A 6 -2.98 -22.81 -36.94
C GLU A 6 -2.65 -21.44 -37.54
N ALA A 7 -3.28 -21.10 -38.67
CA ALA A 7 -3.15 -19.77 -39.27
C ALA A 7 -3.74 -18.68 -38.36
N LEU A 8 -4.91 -18.93 -37.76
CA LEU A 8 -5.52 -18.01 -36.79
C LEU A 8 -4.63 -17.82 -35.56
N ALA A 9 -4.06 -18.91 -35.03
CA ALA A 9 -3.16 -18.86 -33.88
C ALA A 9 -1.86 -18.09 -34.19
N LYS A 10 -1.30 -18.25 -35.39
CA LYS A 10 -0.13 -17.49 -35.83
C LYS A 10 -0.42 -16.01 -36.05
N ILE A 11 -1.59 -15.67 -36.60
CA ILE A 11 -2.00 -14.28 -36.81
C ILE A 11 -2.26 -13.61 -35.45
N LEU A 12 -2.96 -14.29 -34.53
CA LEU A 12 -3.22 -13.78 -33.19
C LEU A 12 -1.92 -13.55 -32.42
N ALA A 13 -0.96 -14.48 -32.52
CA ALA A 13 0.36 -14.30 -31.94
C ALA A 13 1.12 -13.14 -32.59
N GLN A 14 1.10 -13.02 -33.92
CA GLN A 14 1.75 -11.90 -34.61
C GLN A 14 1.13 -10.55 -34.29
N GLU A 15 -0.19 -10.45 -34.09
CA GLU A 15 -0.86 -9.20 -33.73
C GLU A 15 -0.67 -8.82 -32.25
N LEU A 16 -0.60 -9.80 -31.34
CA LEU A 16 -0.28 -9.55 -29.93
C LEU A 16 1.17 -9.10 -29.72
N TYR A 17 2.11 -9.61 -30.53
CA TYR A 17 3.54 -9.26 -30.44
C TYR A 17 3.99 -8.12 -31.37
N ARG A 18 3.12 -7.58 -32.24
CA ARG A 18 3.47 -6.46 -33.15
C ARG A 18 3.38 -5.08 -32.52
N ASN A 19 2.69 -4.94 -31.40
CA ASN A 19 2.77 -3.72 -30.63
C ASN A 19 4.03 -3.81 -29.77
N ASN A 20 4.96 -2.88 -29.97
CA ASN A 20 6.10 -2.61 -29.10
C ASN A 20 5.64 -2.41 -27.65
N VAL A 21 5.34 -3.50 -26.96
CA VAL A 21 5.44 -3.54 -25.51
C VAL A 21 6.94 -3.68 -25.31
N GLU A 22 7.60 -2.56 -24.98
CA GLU A 22 8.88 -2.60 -24.28
C GLU A 22 8.83 -3.82 -23.35
N GLU A 23 9.81 -4.73 -23.46
CA GLU A 23 9.88 -5.91 -22.59
C GLU A 23 9.51 -5.46 -21.18
N MET A 24 8.32 -5.87 -20.70
CA MET A 24 7.97 -5.59 -19.33
C MET A 24 9.09 -6.20 -18.51
N PRO A 25 9.84 -5.41 -17.74
CA PRO A 25 10.91 -5.95 -16.92
C PRO A 25 10.25 -6.99 -16.02
N THR A 26 10.51 -8.26 -16.28
CA THR A 26 10.12 -9.32 -15.36
C THR A 26 11.16 -9.33 -14.25
N ASP A 27 11.16 -8.23 -13.49
CA ASP A 27 11.87 -8.17 -12.24
C ASP A 27 11.30 -9.24 -11.33
N ARG A 28 12.20 -9.95 -10.66
CA ARG A 28 11.94 -11.12 -9.79
C ARG A 28 11.12 -10.79 -8.52
N ALA A 29 10.27 -9.77 -8.56
CA ALA A 29 9.54 -9.19 -7.45
C ALA A 29 8.03 -9.04 -7.71
N MET A 30 7.41 -9.87 -8.57
CA MET A 30 5.95 -9.99 -8.63
C MET A 30 5.39 -10.55 -7.31
N LYS A 31 5.28 -9.70 -6.28
CA LYS A 31 4.26 -9.82 -5.25
C LYS A 31 3.03 -9.08 -5.78
N THR A 32 2.11 -9.87 -6.33
CA THR A 32 0.80 -9.45 -6.86
C THR A 32 0.90 -8.70 -8.19
N ALA A 33 -0.04 -8.94 -9.11
CA ALA A 33 -0.16 -8.18 -10.35
C ALA A 33 -0.15 -6.68 -10.04
N ASP A 34 0.45 -5.84 -10.90
CA ASP A 34 0.39 -4.38 -10.76
C ASP A 34 -1.06 -3.92 -11.03
N VAL A 35 -1.95 -4.12 -10.05
CA VAL A 35 -3.38 -3.83 -10.16
C VAL A 35 -3.57 -2.33 -10.33
N ALA A 36 -2.78 -1.50 -9.64
CA ALA A 36 -2.85 -0.05 -9.75
C ALA A 36 -2.45 0.44 -11.14
N GLY A 37 -1.39 -0.12 -11.73
CA GLY A 37 -0.99 0.15 -13.11
C GLY A 37 -2.01 -0.36 -14.12
N THR A 38 -2.48 -1.61 -13.95
CA THR A 38 -3.44 -2.27 -14.84
C THR A 38 -4.79 -1.52 -14.90
N LEU A 39 -5.24 -0.99 -13.76
CA LEU A 39 -6.49 -0.22 -13.68
C LEU A 39 -6.32 1.28 -13.96
N GLY A 40 -5.10 1.74 -14.28
CA GLY A 40 -4.82 3.17 -14.52
C GLY A 40 -4.98 4.05 -13.29
N LEU A 41 -4.90 3.47 -12.08
CA LEU A 41 -5.10 4.17 -10.81
C LEU A 41 -3.84 4.91 -10.31
N ARG A 42 -2.68 4.67 -10.92
CA ARG A 42 -1.41 5.30 -10.51
C ARG A 42 -1.46 6.84 -10.56
N MET A 43 -1.92 7.42 -11.69
CA MET A 43 -2.07 8.87 -11.83
C MET A 43 -3.05 9.49 -10.80
N PRO A 44 -4.27 8.95 -10.63
CA PRO A 44 -5.17 9.42 -9.57
C PRO A 44 -4.57 9.33 -8.16
N LEU A 45 -3.86 8.24 -7.84
CA LEU A 45 -3.23 8.06 -6.53
C LEU A 45 -2.09 9.05 -6.31
N GLU A 46 -1.28 9.34 -7.34
CA GLU A 46 -0.28 10.39 -7.29
C GLU A 46 -0.91 11.77 -7.07
N ALA A 47 -2.00 12.09 -7.77
CA ALA A 47 -2.71 13.36 -7.57
C ALA A 47 -3.23 13.51 -6.13
N VAL A 48 -3.78 12.42 -5.55
CA VAL A 48 -4.20 12.39 -4.14
C VAL A 48 -3.01 12.55 -3.20
N ALA A 49 -1.88 11.90 -3.49
CA ALA A 49 -0.64 12.03 -2.75
C ALA A 49 -0.15 13.49 -2.70
N TYR A 50 -0.14 14.18 -3.85
CA TYR A 50 0.21 15.60 -3.92
C TYR A 50 -0.79 16.49 -3.19
N ALA A 51 -2.09 16.29 -3.38
CA ALA A 51 -3.12 17.04 -2.65
C ALA A 51 -2.98 16.87 -1.12
N THR A 52 -2.59 15.68 -0.67
CA THR A 52 -2.37 15.41 0.76
C THR A 52 -1.16 16.17 1.32
N LEU A 53 -0.15 16.47 0.49
CA LEU A 53 0.99 17.30 0.91
C LEU A 53 0.56 18.74 1.23
N ASP A 54 -0.46 19.26 0.55
CA ASP A 54 -0.95 20.62 0.75
C ASP A 54 -1.93 20.76 1.93
N LEU A 55 -2.52 19.65 2.38
CA LEU A 55 -3.47 19.67 3.50
C LEU A 55 -2.77 19.87 4.85
N PRO A 56 -3.32 20.67 5.78
CA PRO A 56 -2.72 20.81 7.11
C PRO A 56 -2.84 19.51 7.91
N ASP A 57 -1.79 19.19 8.70
CA ASP A 57 -1.67 17.96 9.51
C ASP A 57 -2.88 17.69 10.43
N GLU A 58 -3.63 18.72 10.80
CA GLU A 58 -4.79 18.65 11.72
C GLU A 58 -6.07 18.14 11.07
N THR A 59 -6.16 18.20 9.74
CA THR A 59 -7.34 17.76 8.98
C THR A 59 -7.32 16.28 8.62
N LEU A 60 -6.16 15.63 8.76
CA LEU A 60 -5.96 14.26 8.31
C LEU A 60 -6.30 13.28 9.44
N GLN A 61 -7.33 12.47 9.21
CA GLN A 61 -7.68 11.38 10.12
C GLN A 61 -6.64 10.24 10.02
N VAL A 62 -6.36 9.60 11.14
CA VAL A 62 -5.37 8.51 11.20
C VAL A 62 -5.75 7.32 10.30
N SER A 63 -7.04 7.04 10.16
CA SER A 63 -7.55 6.01 9.26
C SER A 63 -7.28 6.34 7.81
N SER A 64 -7.53 7.58 7.39
CA SER A 64 -7.21 8.05 6.03
C SER A 64 -5.71 7.98 5.74
N LEU A 65 -4.87 8.32 6.72
CA LEU A 65 -3.41 8.22 6.59
C LEU A 65 -2.94 6.77 6.46
N ALA A 66 -3.49 5.85 7.26
CA ALA A 66 -3.16 4.43 7.19
C ALA A 66 -3.61 3.80 5.86
N SER A 67 -4.83 4.11 5.40
CA SER A 67 -5.31 3.66 4.09
C SER A 67 -4.52 4.25 2.92
N LEU A 68 -4.12 5.53 3.03
CA LEU A 68 -3.27 6.17 2.02
C LEU A 68 -1.90 5.52 1.96
N ALA A 69 -1.27 5.26 3.10
CA ALA A 69 0.02 4.57 3.18
C ALA A 69 -0.05 3.21 2.49
N TRP A 70 -1.10 2.43 2.79
CA TRP A 70 -1.33 1.14 2.16
C TRP A 70 -1.53 1.27 0.65
N ALA A 71 -2.42 2.15 0.20
CA ALA A 71 -2.73 2.32 -1.23
C ALA A 71 -1.51 2.77 -2.06
N LEU A 72 -0.69 3.68 -1.52
CA LEU A 72 0.53 4.13 -2.18
C LEU A 72 1.62 3.05 -2.16
N SER A 73 1.72 2.28 -1.08
CA SER A 73 2.61 1.12 -1.01
C SER A 73 2.22 0.02 -2.01
N GLU A 74 0.92 -0.17 -2.24
CA GLU A 74 0.38 -1.13 -3.22
C GLU A 74 0.64 -0.67 -4.66
N ALA A 75 0.50 0.63 -4.91
CA ALA A 75 0.75 1.22 -6.22
C ALA A 75 2.24 1.42 -6.56
N GLY A 76 3.14 1.19 -5.60
CA GLY A 76 4.58 1.42 -5.75
C GLY A 76 4.96 2.89 -5.92
N ILE A 77 4.12 3.81 -5.42
CA ILE A 77 4.36 5.26 -5.53
C ILE A 77 5.23 5.70 -4.36
N GLU A 78 6.47 6.10 -4.64
CA GLU A 78 7.40 6.58 -3.61
C GLU A 78 7.44 8.11 -3.56
N ASN A 79 7.23 8.67 -2.36
CA ASN A 79 7.39 10.10 -2.11
C ASN A 79 7.86 10.32 -0.67
N THR A 80 9.14 10.65 -0.49
CA THR A 80 9.77 10.78 0.83
C THR A 80 9.13 11.85 1.71
N SER A 81 8.68 12.97 1.12
CA SER A 81 8.00 14.03 1.85
C SER A 81 6.66 13.57 2.37
N LEU A 82 5.89 12.84 1.55
CA LEU A 82 4.61 12.29 1.93
C LEU A 82 4.75 11.16 2.96
N GLN A 83 5.71 10.25 2.77
CA GLN A 83 6.00 9.18 3.73
C GLN A 83 6.27 9.73 5.13
N ARG A 84 7.12 10.77 5.25
CA ARG A 84 7.38 11.43 6.54
C ARG A 84 6.14 12.11 7.11
N LYS A 85 5.36 12.79 6.27
CA LYS A 85 4.12 13.46 6.70
C LYS A 85 3.10 12.45 7.24
N VAL A 86 2.89 11.36 6.50
CA VAL A 86 2.01 10.26 6.88
C VAL A 86 2.49 9.61 8.17
N ALA A 87 3.80 9.30 8.28
CA ALA A 87 4.38 8.73 9.49
C ALA A 87 4.12 9.61 10.71
N LYS A 88 4.43 10.92 10.61
CA LYS A 88 4.21 11.89 11.68
C LYS A 88 2.73 11.99 12.07
N GLY A 89 1.83 12.02 11.09
CA GLY A 89 0.39 12.09 11.34
C GLY A 89 -0.16 10.84 12.03
N ILE A 90 0.35 9.66 11.66
CA ILE A 90 0.03 8.39 12.31
C ILE A 90 0.56 8.38 13.74
N ILE A 91 1.84 8.71 13.95
CA ILE A 91 2.45 8.76 15.29
C ILE A 91 1.68 9.71 16.22
N LYS A 92 1.32 10.91 15.75
CA LYS A 92 0.57 11.91 16.53
C LYS A 92 -0.80 11.40 16.99
N ASN A 93 -1.43 10.51 16.23
CA ASN A 93 -2.78 10.02 16.48
C ASN A 93 -2.83 8.49 16.68
N ALA A 94 -1.72 7.85 17.03
CA ALA A 94 -1.61 6.39 17.12
C ALA A 94 -2.60 5.78 18.13
N SER A 95 -2.90 6.52 19.21
CA SER A 95 -3.87 6.10 20.22
C SER A 95 -5.31 5.98 19.71
N LYS A 96 -5.62 6.59 18.56
CA LYS A 96 -6.94 6.56 17.92
C LYS A 96 -7.04 5.49 16.83
N MET A 97 -5.97 4.74 16.57
CA MET A 97 -5.96 3.72 15.53
C MET A 97 -6.86 2.55 15.92
N THR A 98 -7.67 2.12 14.97
CA THR A 98 -8.47 0.91 15.04
C THR A 98 -7.67 -0.30 14.51
N PRO A 99 -8.09 -1.55 14.77
CA PRO A 99 -7.38 -2.73 14.26
C PRO A 99 -7.12 -2.73 12.74
N PRO A 100 -8.06 -2.30 11.87
CA PRO A 100 -7.79 -2.14 10.44
C PRO A 100 -6.67 -1.14 10.12
N ASP A 101 -6.60 -0.02 10.85
CA ASP A 101 -5.58 1.01 10.64
C ASP A 101 -4.18 0.48 10.98
N ILE A 102 -4.08 -0.32 12.04
CA ILE A 102 -2.85 -1.01 12.45
C ILE A 102 -2.42 -1.98 11.34
N GLY A 103 -3.35 -2.78 10.81
CA GLY A 103 -3.07 -3.71 9.71
C GLY A 103 -2.56 -3.00 8.45
N ASN A 104 -3.24 -1.95 8.01
CA ASN A 104 -2.85 -1.17 6.84
C ASN A 104 -1.46 -0.54 7.01
N THR A 105 -1.19 0.04 8.19
CA THR A 105 0.11 0.63 8.51
C THR A 105 1.20 -0.44 8.59
N PHE A 106 0.90 -1.61 9.17
CA PHE A 106 1.84 -2.72 9.27
C PHE A 106 2.24 -3.27 7.89
N ILE A 107 1.28 -3.47 6.97
CA ILE A 107 1.56 -3.91 5.61
C ILE A 107 2.46 -2.88 4.89
N ALA A 108 2.09 -1.60 4.97
CA ALA A 108 2.87 -0.52 4.36
C ALA A 108 4.30 -0.43 4.94
N LEU A 109 4.45 -0.65 6.26
CA LEU A 109 5.71 -0.57 6.97
C LEU A 109 6.62 -1.77 6.73
N HIS A 110 6.11 -2.98 6.95
CA HIS A 110 6.92 -4.20 7.05
C HIS A 110 6.88 -5.04 5.78
N GLU A 111 5.72 -5.19 5.14
CA GLU A 111 5.60 -6.08 3.97
C GLU A 111 6.02 -5.41 2.67
N ARG A 112 5.72 -4.11 2.55
CA ARG A 112 5.99 -3.30 1.35
C ARG A 112 7.17 -2.35 1.52
N GLU A 113 7.72 -2.24 2.74
CA GLU A 113 8.87 -1.38 3.06
C GLU A 113 8.73 0.05 2.49
N TRP A 114 7.51 0.60 2.56
CA TRP A 114 7.17 1.86 1.91
C TRP A 114 7.77 3.06 2.65
N PHE A 115 7.79 3.01 3.98
CA PHE A 115 8.52 4.00 4.77
C PHE A 115 10.03 3.71 4.66
N LYS A 116 10.82 4.70 4.22
CA LYS A 116 12.27 4.57 4.05
C LYS A 116 13.10 5.21 5.18
N ASP A 117 12.47 6.08 5.95
CA ASP A 117 13.14 6.85 7.00
C ASP A 117 13.28 5.99 8.28
N PRO A 118 14.52 5.68 8.73
CA PRO A 118 14.73 4.77 9.87
C PRO A 118 14.10 5.26 11.18
N GLU A 119 14.12 6.57 11.43
CA GLU A 119 13.48 7.14 12.63
C GLU A 119 11.96 6.98 12.56
N SER A 120 11.35 7.32 11.43
CA SER A 120 9.91 7.12 11.21
C SER A 120 9.50 5.66 11.37
N ILE A 121 10.31 4.72 10.88
CA ILE A 121 10.05 3.27 11.03
C ILE A 121 10.09 2.86 12.50
N ALA A 122 11.10 3.30 13.25
CA ALA A 122 11.23 2.98 14.67
C ALA A 122 10.04 3.52 15.47
N TYR A 123 9.70 4.81 15.30
CA TYR A 123 8.58 5.44 15.99
C TYR A 123 7.22 4.84 15.61
N LEU A 124 7.00 4.51 14.34
CA LEU A 124 5.79 3.82 13.90
C LEU A 124 5.68 2.44 14.54
N THR A 125 6.78 1.69 14.59
CA THR A 125 6.79 0.35 15.20
C THR A 125 6.44 0.40 16.68
N GLU A 126 7.03 1.35 17.43
CA GLU A 126 6.71 1.56 18.84
C GLU A 126 5.25 1.97 19.05
N ALA A 127 4.74 2.89 18.23
CA ALA A 127 3.38 3.37 18.29
C ALA A 127 2.35 2.25 18.00
N LEU A 128 2.60 1.44 16.98
CA LEU A 128 1.76 0.28 16.63
C LEU A 128 1.78 -0.76 17.75
N LEU A 129 2.94 -1.06 18.34
CA LEU A 129 3.07 -2.02 19.42
C LEU A 129 2.32 -1.54 20.68
N ALA A 130 2.46 -0.26 21.03
CA ALA A 130 1.76 0.34 22.16
C ALA A 130 0.24 0.25 21.97
N GLN A 131 -0.27 0.61 20.79
CA GLN A 131 -1.70 0.57 20.53
C GLN A 131 -2.24 -0.87 20.46
N ALA A 132 -1.51 -1.81 19.84
CA ALA A 132 -1.91 -3.21 19.81
C ALA A 132 -2.02 -3.82 21.22
N ARG A 133 -1.10 -3.46 22.12
CA ARG A 133 -1.16 -3.86 23.53
C ARG A 133 -2.36 -3.25 24.25
N GLU A 134 -2.65 -1.99 24.00
CA GLU A 134 -3.79 -1.31 24.61
C GLU A 134 -5.11 -1.92 24.14
N LEU A 135 -5.27 -2.17 22.83
CA LEU A 135 -6.44 -2.85 22.29
C LEU A 135 -6.61 -4.26 22.86
N LYS A 136 -5.51 -5.02 23.02
CA LYS A 136 -5.54 -6.33 23.68
C LYS A 136 -5.99 -6.25 25.13
N ARG A 137 -5.65 -5.17 25.86
CA ARG A 137 -6.10 -4.93 27.23
C ARG A 137 -7.58 -4.54 27.29
N GLN A 138 -8.06 -3.82 26.29
CA GLN A 138 -9.43 -3.33 26.17
C GLN A 138 -10.42 -4.38 25.64
N ASP A 139 -9.95 -5.53 25.16
CA ASP A 139 -10.79 -6.63 24.68
C ASP A 139 -10.94 -7.75 25.74
N PRO A 140 -11.90 -7.64 26.69
CA PRO A 140 -12.16 -8.66 27.70
C PRO A 140 -12.74 -9.97 27.13
N GLY A 141 -13.08 -10.04 25.84
CA GLY A 141 -13.55 -11.27 25.19
C GLY A 141 -12.46 -12.34 25.08
N LEU A 142 -11.21 -11.94 24.86
CA LEU A 142 -10.05 -12.84 24.78
C LEU A 142 -9.63 -13.43 26.14
N ALA A 143 -9.88 -12.72 27.24
CA ALA A 143 -9.65 -13.24 28.59
C ALA A 143 -10.60 -14.38 28.96
N ARG A 144 -11.77 -14.46 28.31
CA ARG A 144 -12.78 -15.50 28.53
C ARG A 144 -12.60 -16.74 27.64
N ILE A 145 -11.93 -16.62 26.51
CA ILE A 145 -11.70 -17.74 25.56
C ILE A 145 -10.43 -18.53 25.94
N LEU A 146 -9.53 -17.94 26.73
CA LEU A 146 -8.28 -18.55 27.21
C LEU A 146 -8.32 -18.99 28.69
N ALA A 147 -9.49 -18.94 29.34
CA ALA A 147 -9.73 -19.45 30.70
C ALA A 147 -10.48 -20.77 30.64
#